data_AF-A0A7R8H678-F1
#
_entry.id   AF-A0A7R8H678-F1
#
_cell.length_a   1.000
_cell.length_b   1.000
_cell.length_c   1.000
_cell.angle_alpha   90.00
_cell.angle_beta   90.00
_cell.angle_gamma   90.00
#
_symmetry.space_group_name_H-M   'P 1'
#
loop_
_entity.id
_entity.type
_entity.pdbx_description
1 polymer ?
#
loop_
_entity_poly.entity_id
_entity_poly.type
_entity_poly.pdbx_seq_one_letter_code
_entity_poly.pdbx_strand_id
1 'polypeptide(L)'
;MLFCKSLETTTSAADIYSKLINYLRVNNIPMENIISCAADGAPVMMGKKKGCLKLMKDDTPEMIIVHCVIHRENLVAKNITPPLNEVLPSVIKCINAIKASAKCERPFKQFCENENANYVRFLLHTHVRSLSKGELLEKIHGFI
;
A
#
# COMPACT_ATOMS: atom_id res chain seq x y z
N MET A 1 -1.51 10.01 -11.74
CA MET A 1 -0.17 9.42 -11.52
C MET A 1 0.82 10.18 -12.40
N LEU A 2 1.85 10.81 -11.82
CA LEU A 2 2.78 11.70 -12.55
C LEU A 2 3.74 10.90 -13.45
N PHE A 3 4.38 9.85 -12.92
CA PHE A 3 5.18 8.92 -13.70
C PHE A 3 5.26 7.54 -13.03
N CYS A 4 5.59 6.54 -13.82
CA CYS A 4 5.95 5.19 -13.37
C CYS A 4 7.07 4.70 -14.27
N LYS A 5 8.24 4.39 -13.71
CA LYS A 5 9.44 3.98 -14.45
C LYS A 5 10.03 2.73 -13.80
N SER A 6 10.51 1.81 -14.62
CA SER A 6 11.31 0.68 -14.15
C SER A 6 12.68 1.17 -13.68
N LEU A 7 13.25 0.47 -12.71
CA LEU A 7 14.66 0.59 -12.33
C LEU A 7 15.40 -0.58 -12.97
N GLU A 8 16.30 -0.29 -13.90
CA GLU A 8 16.91 -1.31 -14.76
C GLU A 8 18.05 -2.07 -14.10
N THR A 9 18.65 -1.50 -13.05
CA THR A 9 19.81 -2.05 -12.35
C THR A 9 19.47 -2.43 -10.92
N THR A 10 19.71 -1.53 -9.96
CA THR A 10 19.44 -1.75 -8.55
C THR A 10 18.31 -0.86 -8.07
N THR A 11 17.81 -1.16 -6.89
CA THR A 11 16.80 -0.37 -6.18
C THR A 11 17.47 0.49 -5.12
N SER A 12 18.68 1.01 -5.37
CA SER A 12 19.37 1.89 -4.43
C SER A 12 18.70 3.28 -4.38
N ALA A 13 18.95 4.00 -3.30
CA ALA A 13 18.46 5.37 -3.16
C ALA A 13 18.97 6.30 -4.27
N ALA A 14 20.22 6.09 -4.71
CA ALA A 14 20.84 6.87 -5.76
C ALA A 14 20.19 6.60 -7.13
N ASP A 15 19.82 5.35 -7.42
CA ASP A 15 19.14 4.99 -8.67
C ASP A 15 17.74 5.61 -8.72
N ILE A 16 16.99 5.51 -7.63
CA ILE A 16 15.64 6.10 -7.52
C ILE A 16 15.70 7.62 -7.67
N TYR A 17 16.60 8.26 -6.92
CA TYR A 17 16.82 9.70 -6.98
C TYR A 17 17.18 10.14 -8.41
N SER A 18 18.16 9.49 -9.04
CA SER A 18 18.60 9.83 -10.39
C SER A 18 17.48 9.70 -11.42
N LYS A 19 16.64 8.66 -11.30
CA LYS A 19 15.48 8.46 -12.18
C LYS A 19 14.44 9.56 -12.01
N LEU A 20 14.17 9.96 -10.76
CA LEU A 20 13.23 11.03 -10.43
C LEU A 20 13.73 12.38 -10.94
N ILE A 21 14.97 12.77 -10.63
CA ILE A 21 15.55 14.04 -11.06
C ILE A 21 15.61 14.14 -12.58
N ASN A 22 16.00 13.05 -13.26
CA ASN A 22 15.98 13.01 -14.72
C ASN A 22 14.56 13.25 -15.26
N TYR A 23 13.55 12.60 -14.67
CA TYR A 23 12.16 12.83 -15.06
C TYR A 23 11.76 14.30 -14.88
N LEU A 24 12.05 14.91 -13.73
CA LEU A 24 11.72 16.32 -13.47
C LEU A 24 12.42 17.25 -14.47
N ARG A 25 13.71 17.03 -14.72
CA ARG A 25 14.51 17.80 -15.67
C ARG A 25 13.96 17.73 -17.10
N VAL A 26 13.70 16.52 -17.61
CA VAL A 26 13.19 16.32 -18.98
C VAL A 26 11.82 16.96 -19.17
N ASN A 27 11.02 17.05 -18.11
CA ASN A 27 9.69 17.66 -18.15
C ASN A 27 9.70 19.14 -17.73
N ASN A 28 10.87 19.76 -17.54
CA ASN A 28 11.02 21.14 -17.07
C ASN A 28 10.22 21.44 -15.80
N ILE A 29 10.22 20.50 -14.84
CA ILE A 29 9.60 20.66 -13.54
C ILE A 29 10.69 21.06 -12.54
N PRO A 30 10.70 22.32 -12.06
CA PRO A 30 11.64 22.78 -11.05
C PRO A 30 11.52 21.96 -9.75
N MET A 31 12.65 21.66 -9.13
CA MET A 31 12.71 20.85 -7.90
C MET A 31 12.06 21.60 -6.73
N GLU A 32 12.13 22.92 -6.75
CA GLU A 32 11.56 23.85 -5.77
C GLU A 32 10.03 23.75 -5.68
N ASN A 33 9.37 23.25 -6.74
CA ASN A 33 7.92 23.01 -6.73
C ASN A 33 7.53 21.83 -5.83
N ILE A 34 8.49 20.98 -5.45
CA ILE A 34 8.24 19.84 -4.58
C ILE A 34 8.43 20.28 -3.13
N ILE A 35 7.34 20.80 -2.57
CA ILE A 35 7.29 21.28 -1.19
C ILE A 35 7.32 20.14 -0.16
N SER A 36 6.86 18.95 -0.53
CA SER A 36 6.83 17.79 0.35
C SER A 36 6.84 16.46 -0.40
N CYS A 37 7.36 15.42 0.25
CA CYS A 37 7.38 14.04 -0.25
C CYS A 37 6.96 13.05 0.83
N ALA A 38 6.12 12.09 0.45
CA ALA A 38 5.67 11.00 1.29
C ALA A 38 6.22 9.65 0.81
N ALA A 39 6.75 8.82 1.71
CA ALA A 39 7.18 7.46 1.40
C ALA A 39 6.82 6.45 2.51
N ASP A 40 6.79 5.17 2.17
CA ASP A 40 6.36 4.05 3.01
C ASP A 40 7.31 3.69 4.17
N GLY A 41 8.33 4.50 4.45
CA GLY A 41 9.28 4.22 5.52
C GLY A 41 10.39 3.22 5.15
N ALA A 42 10.42 2.68 3.93
CA ALA A 42 11.50 1.81 3.50
C ALA A 42 12.87 2.52 3.66
N PRO A 43 13.92 1.87 4.18
CA PRO A 43 15.23 2.51 4.38
C PRO A 43 15.83 3.12 3.12
N VAL A 44 15.54 2.55 1.95
CA VAL A 44 15.98 3.11 0.66
C VAL A 44 15.33 4.47 0.37
N MET A 45 14.09 4.70 0.78
CA MET A 45 13.40 5.98 0.56
C MET A 45 13.69 6.97 1.70
N MET A 46 13.59 6.51 2.94
CA MET A 46 13.57 7.37 4.14
C MET A 46 14.81 7.26 5.02
N GLY A 47 15.83 6.52 4.60
CA GLY A 47 17.06 6.35 5.36
C GLY A 47 17.75 7.69 5.66
N LYS A 48 18.15 7.89 6.92
CA LYS A 48 18.72 9.17 7.40
C LYS A 48 20.02 9.60 6.70
N LYS A 49 20.81 8.64 6.24
CA LYS A 49 22.14 8.89 5.62
C LYS A 49 22.17 8.64 4.11
N LYS A 50 21.43 7.63 3.65
CA LYS A 50 21.48 7.12 2.27
C LYS A 50 20.07 6.86 1.70
N GLY A 51 19.06 7.60 2.16
CA GLY A 51 17.69 7.50 1.64
C GLY A 51 17.47 8.44 0.45
N CYS A 52 16.61 8.06 -0.49
CA CYS A 52 16.28 8.88 -1.66
C CYS A 52 15.74 10.26 -1.24
N LEU A 53 14.82 10.30 -0.26
CA LEU A 53 14.26 11.57 0.22
C LEU A 53 15.30 12.40 0.98
N LYS A 54 16.32 11.76 1.58
CA LYS A 54 17.45 12.49 2.16
C LYS A 54 18.27 13.19 1.08
N LEU A 55 18.57 12.51 -0.03
CA LEU A 55 19.27 13.10 -1.18
C LEU A 55 18.49 14.30 -1.74
N MET A 56 17.18 14.15 -1.94
CA MET A 56 16.32 15.25 -2.39
C MET A 56 16.31 16.44 -1.41
N LYS A 57 16.29 16.16 -0.10
CA LYS A 57 16.30 17.21 0.92
C LYS A 57 17.66 17.91 1.03
N ASP A 58 18.75 17.25 0.63
CA ASP A 58 20.06 17.90 0.56
C ASP A 58 20.12 18.93 -0.56
N ASP A 59 19.43 18.69 -1.69
CA ASP A 59 19.29 19.67 -2.77
C ASP A 59 18.19 20.71 -2.49
N THR A 60 17.17 20.34 -1.71
CA THR A 60 16.04 21.22 -1.36
C THR A 60 15.79 21.16 0.15
N PRO A 61 16.55 21.95 0.95
CA PRO A 61 16.50 21.89 2.42
C PRO A 61 15.11 22.11 3.03
N GLU A 62 14.32 22.98 2.39
CA GLU A 62 12.95 23.33 2.79
C GLU A 62 11.93 22.21 2.53
N MET A 63 12.26 21.20 1.72
CA MET A 63 11.33 20.11 1.41
C MET A 63 10.95 19.32 2.67
N ILE A 64 9.65 19.16 2.91
CA ILE A 64 9.13 18.41 4.05
C ILE A 64 9.06 16.92 3.70
N ILE A 65 9.65 16.08 4.54
CA ILE A 65 9.55 14.62 4.41
C ILE A 65 8.48 14.13 5.39
N VAL A 66 7.48 13.43 4.87
CA VAL A 66 6.43 12.80 5.68
C VAL A 66 6.43 11.29 5.48
N HIS A 67 6.06 10.56 6.53
CA HIS A 67 5.76 9.14 6.36
C HIS A 67 4.41 8.98 5.65
N CYS A 68 4.30 7.95 4.81
CA CYS A 68 3.03 7.55 4.22
C CYS A 68 2.05 7.17 5.33
N VAL A 69 0.97 7.94 5.45
CA VAL A 69 -0.10 7.74 6.45
C VAL A 69 -0.68 6.34 6.33
N ILE A 70 -0.96 5.88 5.11
CA ILE A 70 -1.51 4.54 4.83
C ILE A 70 -0.57 3.44 5.34
N HIS A 71 0.75 3.62 5.21
CA HIS A 71 1.72 2.67 5.75
C HIS A 71 1.72 2.67 7.28
N ARG A 72 1.69 3.86 7.91
CA ARG A 72 1.63 4.01 9.37
C ARG A 72 0.36 3.39 9.95
N GLU A 73 -0.80 3.66 9.36
CA GLU A 73 -2.08 3.05 9.73
C GLU A 73 -2.02 1.53 9.62
N ASN A 74 -1.46 0.98 8.54
CA ASN A 74 -1.27 -0.46 8.39
C ASN A 74 -0.39 -1.08 9.48
N LEU A 75 0.69 -0.39 9.87
CA LEU A 75 1.56 -0.87 10.95
C LEU A 75 0.81 -0.90 12.29
N VAL A 76 0.03 0.14 12.58
CA VAL A 76 -0.79 0.20 13.79
C VAL A 76 -1.87 -0.89 13.76
N ALA A 77 -2.59 -1.06 12.65
CA ALA A 77 -3.62 -2.09 12.48
C ALA A 77 -3.10 -3.52 12.68
N LYS A 78 -1.83 -3.80 12.35
CA LYS A 78 -1.20 -5.10 12.63
C LYS A 78 -1.02 -5.38 14.13
N ASN A 79 -0.99 -4.34 14.97
CA ASN A 79 -0.64 -4.44 16.38
C ASN A 79 -1.84 -4.21 17.33
N ILE A 80 -3.04 -3.94 16.81
CA ILE A 80 -4.17 -3.44 17.62
C ILE A 80 -4.83 -4.51 18.51
N THR A 81 -4.94 -5.77 18.11
CA THR A 81 -5.58 -6.80 18.98
C THR A 81 -5.06 -8.23 18.74
N PRO A 82 -4.54 -8.92 19.78
CA PRO A 82 -4.10 -10.32 19.67
C PRO A 82 -5.18 -11.30 19.19
N PRO A 83 -6.44 -11.25 19.69
CA PRO A 83 -7.48 -12.19 19.23
C PRO A 83 -7.80 -12.02 17.74
N LEU A 84 -7.78 -10.79 17.26
CA LEU A 84 -8.06 -10.46 15.87
C LEU A 84 -6.90 -10.93 14.96
N ASN A 85 -5.67 -10.83 15.45
CA ASN A 85 -4.49 -11.34 14.76
C ASN A 85 -4.44 -12.88 14.66
N GLU A 86 -5.10 -13.61 15.56
CA GLU A 86 -5.24 -15.06 15.46
C GLU A 86 -6.26 -15.47 14.39
N VAL A 87 -7.38 -14.76 14.29
CA VAL A 87 -8.49 -15.13 13.39
C VAL A 87 -8.31 -14.59 11.97
N LEU A 88 -7.77 -13.37 11.80
CA LEU A 88 -7.62 -12.74 10.48
C LEU A 88 -6.88 -13.59 9.45
N PRO A 89 -5.74 -14.24 9.77
CA PRO A 89 -5.00 -15.02 8.78
C PRO A 89 -5.85 -16.13 8.16
N SER A 90 -6.65 -16.82 8.97
CA SER A 90 -7.57 -17.88 8.53
C SER A 90 -8.66 -17.32 7.62
N VAL A 91 -9.27 -16.20 8.04
CA VAL A 91 -10.28 -15.48 7.26
C VAL A 91 -9.72 -15.02 5.90
N ILE A 92 -8.56 -14.36 5.91
CA ILE A 92 -7.87 -13.90 4.71
C ILE A 92 -7.59 -15.07 3.76
N LYS A 93 -7.14 -16.21 4.29
CA LYS A 93 -6.88 -17.41 3.50
C LYS A 93 -8.15 -17.93 2.83
N CYS A 94 -9.28 -17.98 3.55
CA CYS A 94 -10.56 -18.38 2.99
C CYS A 94 -11.03 -17.44 1.87
N ILE A 95 -11.01 -16.12 2.10
CA ILE A 95 -11.40 -15.14 1.06
C ILE A 95 -10.46 -15.20 -0.14
N ASN A 96 -9.14 -15.34 0.08
CA ASN A 96 -8.20 -15.46 -1.03
C ASN A 96 -8.43 -16.75 -1.83
N ALA A 97 -8.81 -17.86 -1.20
CA ALA A 97 -9.20 -19.08 -1.90
C ALA A 97 -10.47 -18.91 -2.73
N ILE A 98 -11.50 -18.24 -2.19
CA ILE A 98 -12.73 -17.89 -2.92
C ILE A 98 -12.40 -17.00 -4.13
N LYS A 99 -11.49 -16.04 -3.95
CA LYS A 99 -11.06 -15.07 -4.98
C LYS A 99 -10.02 -15.59 -5.95
N ALA A 100 -9.47 -16.78 -5.73
CA ALA A 100 -8.43 -17.35 -6.58
C ALA A 100 -8.91 -17.60 -8.01
N SER A 101 -10.21 -17.84 -8.21
CA SER A 101 -10.78 -18.00 -9.55
C SER A 101 -12.26 -17.63 -9.62
N ALA A 102 -12.73 -17.26 -10.80
CA ALA A 102 -14.16 -17.03 -11.06
C ALA A 102 -15.03 -18.27 -10.79
N LYS A 103 -14.45 -19.48 -10.89
CA LYS A 103 -15.16 -20.74 -10.58
C LYS A 103 -15.44 -20.89 -9.08
N CYS A 104 -14.61 -20.31 -8.22
CA CYS A 104 -14.82 -20.30 -6.77
C CYS A 104 -15.66 -19.09 -6.34
N GLU A 105 -15.48 -17.93 -6.99
CA GLU A 105 -16.19 -16.69 -6.63
C GLU A 105 -17.69 -16.75 -6.98
N ARG A 106 -18.07 -17.29 -8.14
CA ARG A 106 -19.49 -17.28 -8.60
C ARG A 106 -20.42 -18.11 -7.70
N PRO A 107 -20.10 -19.37 -7.32
CA PRO A 107 -20.96 -20.14 -6.42
C PRO A 107 -21.06 -19.50 -5.03
N PHE A 108 -19.95 -18.95 -4.54
CA PHE A 108 -19.94 -18.26 -3.25
C PHE A 108 -20.82 -17.00 -3.27
N LYS A 109 -20.81 -16.23 -4.37
CA LYS A 109 -21.70 -15.09 -4.57
C LYS A 109 -23.18 -15.50 -4.49
N GLN A 110 -23.56 -16.59 -5.19
CA GLN A 110 -24.92 -17.12 -5.15
C GLN A 110 -25.32 -17.58 -3.75
N PHE A 111 -24.41 -18.25 -3.03
CA PHE A 111 -24.63 -18.61 -1.64
C PHE A 111 -24.92 -17.36 -0.77
N CYS A 112 -24.11 -16.30 -0.90
CA CYS A 112 -24.33 -15.06 -0.16
C CYS A 112 -25.69 -14.40 -0.48
N GLU A 113 -26.09 -14.42 -1.75
CA GLU A 113 -27.37 -13.87 -2.21
C GLU A 113 -28.57 -14.64 -1.64
N ASN A 114 -28.47 -15.97 -1.56
CA ASN A 114 -29.52 -16.82 -0.99
C ASN A 114 -29.68 -16.61 0.52
N GLU A 115 -28.58 -16.37 1.23
CA GLU A 115 -28.59 -16.10 2.68
C GLU A 115 -28.93 -14.63 3.01
N ASN A 116 -29.36 -13.82 2.03
CA ASN A 116 -29.61 -12.39 2.18
C ASN A 116 -28.45 -11.62 2.81
N ALA A 117 -27.21 -12.04 2.53
CA ALA A 117 -26.04 -11.39 3.10
C ALA A 117 -25.90 -9.94 2.61
N ASN A 118 -25.56 -9.04 3.54
CA ASN A 118 -25.35 -7.61 3.24
C ASN A 118 -24.21 -7.37 2.23
N TYR A 119 -23.27 -8.30 2.13
CA TYR A 119 -22.10 -8.18 1.26
C TYR A 119 -21.86 -9.46 0.45
N VAL A 120 -22.10 -9.39 -0.85
CA VAL A 120 -21.91 -10.52 -1.78
C VAL A 120 -20.53 -10.54 -2.45
N ARG A 121 -19.68 -9.52 -2.18
CA ARG A 121 -18.37 -9.37 -2.81
C ARG A 121 -17.30 -8.88 -1.84
N PHE A 122 -16.37 -9.79 -1.53
CA PHE A 122 -15.18 -9.49 -0.75
C PHE A 122 -14.07 -8.88 -1.61
N LEU A 123 -13.11 -8.19 -1.00
CA LEU A 123 -11.91 -7.72 -1.68
C LEU A 123 -10.78 -8.73 -1.46
N LEU A 124 -9.93 -8.91 -2.48
CA LEU A 124 -8.73 -9.72 -2.32
C LEU A 124 -7.78 -9.00 -1.35
N HIS A 125 -7.39 -9.68 -0.28
CA HIS A 125 -6.41 -9.13 0.64
C HIS A 125 -4.99 -9.42 0.13
N THR A 126 -4.19 -8.36 -0.06
CA THR A 126 -2.76 -8.45 -0.30
C THR A 126 -2.01 -7.54 0.66
N HIS A 127 -0.76 -7.88 1.01
CA HIS A 127 0.08 -7.08 1.90
C HIS A 127 0.29 -5.63 1.42
N VAL A 128 0.12 -5.38 0.11
CA VAL A 128 0.25 -4.07 -0.52
C VAL A 128 -1.05 -3.25 -0.43
N ARG A 129 -2.22 -3.91 -0.30
CA ARG A 129 -3.54 -3.26 -0.11
C ARG A 129 -4.00 -3.43 1.33
N SER A 130 -3.25 -2.86 2.26
CA SER A 130 -3.50 -2.94 3.70
C SER A 130 -4.89 -2.49 4.15
N LEU A 131 -5.51 -1.53 3.44
CA LEU A 131 -6.86 -1.04 3.70
C LEU A 131 -7.93 -2.15 3.61
N SER A 132 -7.65 -3.24 2.90
CA SER A 132 -8.59 -4.36 2.76
C SER A 132 -8.84 -5.15 4.04
N LYS A 133 -8.02 -5.02 5.11
CA LYS A 133 -8.30 -5.73 6.38
C LYS A 133 -9.51 -5.15 7.12
N GLY A 134 -9.59 -3.83 7.22
CA GLY A 134 -10.72 -3.15 7.87
C GLY A 134 -12.02 -3.38 7.11
N GLU A 135 -12.00 -3.15 5.80
CA GLU A 135 -13.17 -3.41 4.94
C GLU A 135 -13.59 -4.88 4.93
N LEU A 136 -12.63 -5.81 5.04
CA LEU A 136 -12.93 -7.24 5.15
C LEU A 136 -13.63 -7.58 6.47
N LEU A 137 -13.18 -6.99 7.57
CA LEU A 137 -13.81 -7.18 8.88
C LEU A 137 -15.21 -6.61 8.93
N GLU A 138 -15.44 -5.41 8.38
CA GLU A 138 -16.79 -4.85 8.28
C GLU A 138 -17.73 -5.75 7.48
N LYS A 139 -17.24 -6.31 6.36
CA LYS A 139 -18.04 -7.20 5.51
C LYS A 139 -18.34 -8.55 6.14
N ILE A 140 -17.44 -9.07 6.97
CA ILE A 140 -17.66 -10.33 7.70
C ILE A 140 -18.55 -10.11 8.91
N HIS A 141 -18.36 -9.00 9.64
CA HIS A 141 -19.24 -8.65 10.74
C HIS A 141 -20.69 -8.47 10.27
N GLY A 142 -20.91 -7.92 9.07
CA GLY A 142 -22.25 -7.85 8.46
C GLY A 142 -22.78 -9.17 7.89
N PHE A 143 -22.03 -10.28 8.04
CA PHE A 143 -22.37 -11.64 7.60
C PHE A 143 -22.73 -12.56 8.78
N ILE A 144 -22.40 -12.16 10.02
CA ILE A 144 -22.81 -12.80 11.28
C ILE A 144 -24.07 -12.07 11.78
#